data_AF-A0A0W1SU03-F1
#
_entry.id   AF-A0A0W1SU03-F1
#
_cell.length_a   1.000
_cell.length_b   1.000
_cell.length_c   1.000
_cell.angle_alpha   90.00
_cell.angle_beta   90.00
_cell.angle_gamma   90.00
#
_symmetry.space_group_name_H-M   'P 1'
#
loop_
_entity.id
_entity.type
_entity.pdbx_description
1 polymer ?
#
loop_
_entity_poly.entity_id
_entity_poly.type
_entity_poly.pdbx_seq_one_letter_code
_entity_poly.pdbx_strand_id
1 'polypeptide(L)'
;MPCPDCGGDEAVFAVPEPLEEYAPQGAVTIGLCADCLRVHPSDDRVTDGDARPLGDVVPDGEGGAAFALLVGFLDSLALNREAIVESAEYAEREGVDVHLALDRLDQSVSDPHFDVGRRHTQLETFL
;
A
#
# COMPACT_ATOMS: atom_id res chain seq x y z
N MET A 1 -2.27 -9.96 12.08
CA MET A 1 -3.00 -9.47 13.26
C MET A 1 -4.19 -8.69 12.72
N PRO A 2 -5.26 -8.47 13.48
CA PRO A 2 -6.30 -7.54 13.03
C PRO A 2 -5.75 -6.11 13.06
N CYS A 3 -6.24 -5.27 12.16
CA CYS A 3 -5.87 -3.86 12.09
C CYS A 3 -6.10 -3.16 13.45
N PRO A 4 -5.11 -2.42 13.99
CA PRO A 4 -5.23 -1.79 15.30
C PRO A 4 -6.25 -0.65 15.34
N ASP A 5 -6.61 -0.06 14.19
CA ASP A 5 -7.53 1.08 14.10
C ASP A 5 -8.99 0.67 13.94
N CYS A 6 -9.29 -0.33 13.08
CA CYS A 6 -10.66 -0.74 12.79
C CYS A 6 -10.98 -2.21 13.13
N GLY A 7 -9.96 -3.03 13.45
CA GLY A 7 -10.12 -4.46 13.73
C GLY A 7 -10.28 -5.35 12.49
N GLY A 8 -10.14 -4.79 11.28
CA GLY A 8 -10.27 -5.49 10.01
C GLY A 8 -9.09 -6.41 9.66
N ASP A 9 -9.23 -7.14 8.56
CA ASP A 9 -8.18 -8.04 8.06
C ASP A 9 -7.07 -7.26 7.36
N GLU A 10 -5.83 -7.74 7.51
CA GLU A 10 -4.63 -7.11 6.94
C GLU A 10 -3.92 -8.04 5.96
N ALA A 11 -3.54 -7.48 4.82
CA ALA A 11 -2.62 -8.08 3.87
C ALA A 11 -1.18 -7.77 4.31
N VAL A 12 -0.36 -8.80 4.51
CA VAL A 12 1.01 -8.66 5.00
C VAL A 12 2.00 -8.79 3.84
N PHE A 13 2.90 -7.82 3.71
CA PHE A 13 3.90 -7.74 2.66
C PHE A 13 5.31 -7.64 3.26
N ALA A 14 6.30 -8.23 2.58
CA ALA A 14 7.71 -7.99 2.88
C ALA A 14 8.13 -6.67 2.22
N VAL A 15 8.76 -5.79 2.98
CA VAL A 15 9.28 -4.52 2.45
C VAL A 15 10.47 -4.83 1.53
N PRO A 16 10.48 -4.31 0.29
CA PRO A 16 11.64 -4.45 -0.58
C PRO A 16 12.86 -3.73 0.00
N GLU A 17 14.05 -4.35 -0.10
CA GLU A 17 15.32 -3.78 0.41
C GLU A 17 15.55 -2.32 -0.01
N PRO A 18 15.27 -1.91 -1.27
CA PRO A 18 15.44 -0.50 -1.69
C PRO A 18 14.48 0.50 -1.03
N LEU A 19 13.40 0.03 -0.38
CA LEU A 19 12.37 0.86 0.23
C LEU A 19 12.34 0.77 1.76
N GLU A 20 13.28 0.04 2.39
CA GLU A 20 13.34 -0.14 3.85
C GLU A 20 13.40 1.19 4.61
N GLU A 21 14.02 2.23 4.04
CA GLU A 21 14.10 3.55 4.67
C GLU A 21 12.73 4.23 4.82
N TYR A 22 11.77 3.86 3.97
CA TYR A 22 10.41 4.36 4.02
C TYR A 22 9.51 3.49 4.92
N ALA A 23 9.95 2.29 5.29
CA ALA A 23 9.14 1.40 6.11
C ALA A 23 8.76 2.03 7.45
N PRO A 24 7.50 1.89 7.89
CA PRO A 24 7.08 2.39 9.19
C PRO A 24 7.92 1.74 10.28
N GLN A 25 8.61 2.56 11.08
CA GLN A 25 9.46 2.11 12.19
C GLN A 25 10.63 1.19 11.76
N GLY A 26 11.02 1.22 10.48
CA GLY A 26 12.08 0.36 9.94
C GLY A 26 11.70 -1.13 9.94
N ALA A 27 10.41 -1.45 9.85
CA ALA A 27 9.94 -2.82 9.82
C ALA A 27 10.26 -3.51 8.48
N VAL A 28 10.64 -4.78 8.54
CA VAL A 28 10.87 -5.63 7.35
C VAL A 28 9.57 -6.14 6.71
N THR A 29 8.46 -6.03 7.43
CA THR A 29 7.14 -6.45 7.00
C THR A 29 6.11 -5.41 7.42
N ILE A 30 5.12 -5.18 6.55
CA ILE A 30 4.02 -4.25 6.78
C ILE A 30 2.68 -4.94 6.58
N GLY A 31 1.67 -4.53 7.35
CA GLY A 31 0.28 -4.88 7.14
C GLY A 31 -0.47 -3.72 6.49
N LEU A 32 -1.19 -3.97 5.40
CA LEU A 32 -2.17 -3.05 4.80
C LEU A 32 -3.58 -3.54 5.14
N CYS A 33 -4.33 -2.72 5.86
CA CYS A 33 -5.72 -3.04 6.18
C CYS A 33 -6.62 -2.98 4.94
N ALA A 34 -7.42 -4.02 4.72
CA ALA A 34 -8.36 -4.10 3.60
C ALA A 34 -9.59 -3.18 3.75
N ASP A 35 -9.88 -2.72 4.96
CA ASP A 35 -11.07 -1.90 5.24
C ASP A 35 -10.76 -0.39 5.30
N CYS A 36 -9.66 -0.01 5.98
CA CYS A 36 -9.35 1.39 6.24
C CYS A 36 -8.09 1.91 5.54
N LEU A 37 -7.34 1.04 4.85
CA LEU A 37 -6.09 1.35 4.13
C LEU A 37 -4.96 1.93 4.99
N ARG A 38 -5.02 1.75 6.30
CA ARG A 38 -3.87 2.08 7.14
C ARG A 38 -2.79 1.02 6.98
N VAL A 39 -1.55 1.49 7.00
CA VAL A 39 -0.35 0.67 6.93
C VAL A 39 0.32 0.68 8.29
N HIS A 40 0.63 -0.52 8.78
CA HIS A 40 1.27 -0.72 10.08
C HIS A 40 2.50 -1.61 9.93
N PRO A 41 3.52 -1.45 10.81
CA PRO A 41 4.54 -2.47 10.93
C PRO A 41 3.88 -3.78 11.38
N SER A 42 4.30 -4.88 10.80
CA SER A 42 3.80 -6.22 11.13
C SER A 42 4.97 -7.15 11.42
N ASP A 43 4.82 -8.04 12.39
CA ASP A 43 5.74 -9.16 12.65
C ASP A 43 5.19 -10.48 12.10
N ASP A 44 4.05 -10.43 11.39
CA ASP A 44 3.43 -11.61 10.80
C ASP A 44 4.15 -12.07 9.54
N ARG A 45 3.84 -13.32 9.14
CA ARG A 45 4.33 -13.85 7.87
C ARG A 45 3.65 -13.15 6.71
N VAL A 46 4.43 -12.93 5.64
CA VAL A 46 3.93 -12.50 4.35
C VAL A 46 2.78 -13.39 3.92
N THR A 47 1.73 -12.75 3.46
CA THR A 47 0.55 -13.40 2.89
C THR A 47 0.68 -13.33 1.37
N ASP A 48 0.48 -14.45 0.68
CA ASP A 48 0.62 -14.55 -0.77
C ASP A 48 -0.66 -15.10 -1.42
N GLY A 49 -0.90 -14.70 -2.66
CA GLY A 49 -1.93 -15.25 -3.54
C GLY A 49 -3.32 -14.67 -3.38
N ASP A 50 -4.22 -15.10 -4.27
CA ASP A 50 -5.57 -14.54 -4.46
C ASP A 50 -6.48 -14.61 -3.22
N ALA A 51 -6.18 -15.49 -2.26
CA ALA A 51 -6.97 -15.64 -1.03
C ALA A 51 -6.58 -14.62 0.07
N ARG A 52 -5.54 -13.83 -0.16
CA ARG A 52 -5.14 -12.73 0.74
C ARG A 52 -6.21 -11.62 0.73
N PRO A 53 -6.41 -10.89 1.85
CA PRO A 53 -7.13 -9.63 1.80
C PRO A 53 -6.56 -8.72 0.69
N LEU A 54 -7.42 -8.12 -0.14
CA LEU A 54 -7.01 -7.35 -1.32
C LEU A 54 -6.23 -8.14 -2.40
N GLY A 55 -6.26 -9.48 -2.42
CA GLY A 55 -5.53 -10.28 -3.40
C GLY A 55 -5.95 -10.05 -4.86
N ASP A 56 -7.17 -9.56 -5.09
CA ASP A 56 -7.70 -9.16 -6.39
C ASP A 56 -7.35 -7.72 -6.80
N VAL A 57 -6.84 -6.92 -5.85
CA VAL A 57 -6.52 -5.50 -6.03
C VAL A 57 -5.01 -5.26 -6.02
N VAL A 58 -4.34 -5.74 -4.96
CA VAL A 58 -2.91 -5.57 -4.73
C VAL A 58 -2.16 -6.78 -5.28
N PRO A 59 -1.30 -6.59 -6.30
CA PRO A 59 -0.52 -7.67 -6.88
C PRO A 59 0.39 -8.36 -5.86
N ASP A 60 0.87 -9.56 -6.20
CA ASP A 60 1.87 -10.27 -5.39
C ASP A 60 3.29 -9.74 -5.62
N GLY A 61 4.22 -10.15 -4.74
CA GLY A 61 5.64 -9.87 -4.88
C GLY A 61 6.05 -8.46 -4.46
N GLU A 62 7.28 -8.09 -4.82
CA GLU A 62 7.90 -6.82 -4.37
C GLU A 62 7.17 -5.59 -4.92
N GLY A 63 6.62 -5.66 -6.14
CA GLY A 63 5.79 -4.58 -6.70
C GLY A 63 4.51 -4.34 -5.90
N GLY A 64 3.86 -5.42 -5.43
CA GLY A 64 2.70 -5.33 -4.54
C GLY A 64 3.05 -4.73 -3.18
N ALA A 65 4.20 -5.10 -2.62
CA ALA A 65 4.70 -4.53 -1.38
C ALA A 65 5.00 -3.03 -1.50
N ALA A 66 5.64 -2.61 -2.60
CA ALA A 66 5.89 -1.21 -2.90
C ALA A 66 4.58 -0.41 -3.09
N PHE A 67 3.60 -1.01 -3.76
CA PHE A 67 2.25 -0.43 -3.86
C PHE A 67 1.59 -0.27 -2.48
N ALA A 68 1.69 -1.26 -1.60
CA ALA A 68 1.16 -1.17 -0.24
C ALA A 68 1.84 -0.06 0.57
N LEU A 69 3.16 0.10 0.44
CA LEU A 69 3.90 1.23 1.04
C LEU A 69 3.41 2.57 0.51
N LEU A 70 3.27 2.71 -0.82
CA LEU A 70 2.73 3.91 -1.46
C LEU A 70 1.40 4.32 -0.85
N VAL A 71 0.45 3.38 -0.71
CA VAL A 71 -0.88 3.61 -0.12
C VAL A 71 -0.76 4.20 1.29
N GLY A 72 0.20 3.74 2.10
CA GLY A 72 0.47 4.25 3.43
C GLY A 72 0.90 5.72 3.50
N PHE A 73 1.33 6.31 2.38
CA PHE A 73 1.79 7.70 2.30
C PHE A 73 0.78 8.66 1.66
N LEU A 74 -0.30 8.15 1.06
CA LEU A 74 -1.28 8.95 0.33
C LEU A 74 -2.15 9.83 1.25
N ASP A 75 -2.15 9.58 2.55
CA ASP A 75 -2.79 10.45 3.54
C ASP A 75 -2.22 11.90 3.47
N SER A 76 -0.95 12.05 3.08
CA SER A 76 -0.26 13.33 2.94
C SER A 76 0.79 13.36 1.82
N LEU A 77 0.38 13.70 0.59
CA LEU A 77 1.28 13.84 -0.57
C LEU A 77 2.40 14.88 -0.34
N ALA A 78 2.10 15.96 0.39
CA ALA A 78 3.04 17.04 0.60
C ALA A 78 4.20 16.65 1.53
N LEU A 79 3.93 15.81 2.53
CA LEU A 79 4.93 15.39 3.50
C LEU A 79 5.74 14.19 3.01
N ASN A 80 5.12 13.33 2.20
CA ASN A 80 5.69 12.03 1.84
C ASN A 80 6.16 11.98 0.37
N ARG A 81 6.50 13.13 -0.23
CA ARG A 81 6.79 13.22 -1.68
C ARG A 81 7.81 12.21 -2.17
N GLU A 82 8.95 12.13 -1.50
CA GLU A 82 10.07 11.26 -1.91
C GLU A 82 9.66 9.79 -1.82
N ALA A 83 9.11 9.37 -0.67
CA ALA A 83 8.61 8.02 -0.44
C ALA A 83 7.54 7.59 -1.48
N ILE A 84 6.64 8.51 -1.85
CA ILE A 84 5.60 8.27 -2.86
C ILE A 84 6.22 8.02 -4.23
N VAL A 85 7.16 8.85 -4.66
CA VAL A 85 7.80 8.73 -5.98
C VAL A 85 8.59 7.44 -6.05
N GLU A 86 9.46 7.17 -5.07
CA GLU A 86 10.30 5.96 -5.05
C GLU A 86 9.45 4.68 -5.00
N SER A 87 8.41 4.65 -4.17
CA SER A 87 7.52 3.49 -4.08
C SER A 87 6.74 3.26 -5.38
N ALA A 88 6.24 4.33 -6.02
CA ALA A 88 5.52 4.23 -7.29
C ALA A 88 6.44 3.77 -8.42
N GLU A 89 7.61 4.37 -8.58
CA GLU A 89 8.58 3.98 -9.62
C GLU A 89 9.05 2.54 -9.44
N TYR A 90 9.27 2.10 -8.20
CA TYR A 90 9.65 0.74 -7.91
C TYR A 90 8.51 -0.24 -8.24
N ALA A 91 7.27 0.06 -7.85
CA ALA A 91 6.11 -0.76 -8.17
C ALA A 91 5.93 -0.93 -9.69
N GLU A 92 6.02 0.16 -10.45
CA GLU A 92 5.94 0.15 -11.93
C GLU A 92 7.07 -0.67 -12.57
N ARG A 93 8.30 -0.56 -12.04
CA ARG A 93 9.45 -1.33 -12.52
C ARG A 93 9.26 -2.84 -12.32
N GLU A 94 8.60 -3.22 -11.23
CA GLU A 94 8.22 -4.61 -10.93
C GLU A 94 6.92 -5.04 -11.64
N GLY A 95 6.36 -4.19 -12.51
CA GLY A 95 5.24 -4.52 -13.39
C GLY A 95 3.85 -4.26 -12.79
N VAL A 96 3.76 -3.49 -11.70
CA VAL A 96 2.49 -3.04 -11.12
C VAL A 96 2.09 -1.71 -11.74
N ASP A 97 0.97 -1.70 -12.46
CA ASP A 97 0.31 -0.45 -12.89
C ASP A 97 -0.35 0.21 -11.67
N VAL A 98 0.32 1.25 -11.15
CA VAL A 98 -0.05 1.93 -9.90
C VAL A 98 -1.40 2.60 -10.01
N HIS A 99 -1.69 3.23 -11.15
CA HIS A 99 -2.96 3.92 -11.36
C HIS A 99 -4.13 2.95 -11.46
N LEU A 100 -3.95 1.83 -12.17
CA LEU A 100 -4.95 0.77 -12.23
C LEU A 100 -5.19 0.12 -10.86
N ALA A 101 -4.13 -0.10 -10.09
CA ALA A 101 -4.25 -0.67 -8.75
C ALA A 101 -4.96 0.30 -7.78
N LEU A 102 -4.70 1.61 -7.85
CA LEU A 102 -5.43 2.62 -7.07
C LEU A 102 -6.89 2.72 -7.46
N ASP A 103 -7.22 2.69 -8.76
CA ASP A 103 -8.61 2.70 -9.25
C ASP A 103 -9.40 1.49 -8.71
N ARG A 104 -8.79 0.30 -8.74
CA ARG A 104 -9.38 -0.91 -8.15
C ARG A 104 -9.53 -0.82 -6.64
N LEU A 105 -8.57 -0.20 -5.96
CA LEU A 105 -8.59 -0.01 -4.51
C LEU A 105 -9.75 0.91 -4.09
N ASP A 106 -9.95 2.03 -4.78
CA ASP A 106 -11.07 2.97 -4.54
C ASP A 106 -12.44 2.28 -4.69
N GLN A 107 -12.54 1.31 -5.60
CA GLN A 107 -13.78 0.55 -5.82
C GLN A 107 -14.02 -0.58 -4.82
N SER A 108 -12.96 -1.08 -4.18
CA SER A 108 -13.01 -2.30 -3.35
C SER A 108 -13.13 -2.01 -1.86
N VAL A 109 -12.65 -0.85 -1.42
CA VAL A 109 -12.54 -0.51 0.00
C VAL A 109 -13.76 0.28 0.45
N SER A 110 -14.29 -0.08 1.63
CA SER A 110 -15.56 0.47 2.11
C SER A 110 -15.44 1.74 2.96
N ASP A 111 -14.39 1.86 3.79
CA ASP A 111 -14.21 3.00 4.71
C ASP A 111 -12.73 3.43 4.82
N PRO A 112 -12.12 3.88 3.71
CA PRO A 112 -10.72 4.29 3.73
C PRO A 112 -10.54 5.54 4.58
N HIS A 113 -9.43 5.59 5.34
CA HIS A 113 -9.14 6.74 6.21
C HIS A 113 -8.79 8.04 5.45
N PHE A 114 -8.61 7.95 4.13
CA PHE A 114 -8.47 9.08 3.21
C PHE A 114 -9.31 8.85 1.96
N ASP A 115 -9.59 9.94 1.24
CA ASP A 115 -10.32 9.91 -0.03
C ASP A 115 -9.41 9.38 -1.16
N VAL A 116 -9.51 8.08 -1.47
CA VAL A 116 -8.63 7.39 -2.43
C VAL A 116 -8.76 7.99 -3.82
N GLY A 117 -9.98 8.12 -4.36
CA GLY A 117 -10.22 8.76 -5.65
C GLY A 117 -9.63 10.17 -5.76
N ARG A 118 -9.80 11.02 -4.75
CA ARG A 118 -9.17 12.35 -4.74
C ARG A 118 -7.64 12.28 -4.75
N ARG A 119 -7.05 11.32 -4.02
CA ARG A 119 -5.60 11.17 -3.95
C ARG A 119 -5.01 10.59 -5.21
N HIS A 120 -5.71 9.67 -5.85
CA HIS A 120 -5.36 9.14 -7.16
C HIS A 120 -5.32 10.27 -8.21
N THR A 121 -6.36 11.11 -8.30
CA THR A 121 -6.35 12.27 -9.22
C THR A 121 -5.19 13.24 -8.94
N GLN A 122 -4.87 13.46 -7.66
CA GLN A 122 -3.73 14.32 -7.29
C GLN A 122 -2.40 13.69 -7.69
N LEU A 123 -2.26 12.37 -7.54
CA LEU A 123 -1.06 11.62 -7.89
C LEU A 123 -0.76 11.69 -9.40
N GLU A 124 -1.78 11.61 -10.26
CA GLU A 124 -1.66 11.75 -11.72
C GLU A 124 -1.09 13.10 -12.18
N THR A 125 -1.26 14.15 -11.38
CA THR A 125 -0.69 15.48 -11.67
C THR A 125 0.69 15.65 -11.03
N PHE A 126 1.05 14.77 -10.09
CA PHE A 126 2.21 14.91 -9.21
C PHE A 126 3.43 14.12 -9.70
N LEU A 127 3.19 12.93 -10.27
CA LEU A 127 4.16 12.09 -10.96
C LEU A 127 4.33 12.56 -12.42
#